data_AF-A0A095W5R1-F1
#
_entry.id   AF-A0A095W5R1-F1
#
_cell.length_a   1.000
_cell.length_b   1.000
_cell.length_c   1.000
_cell.angle_alpha   90.00
_cell.angle_beta   90.00
_cell.angle_gamma   90.00
#
_symmetry.space_group_name_H-M   'P 1'
#
loop_
_entity.id
_entity.type
_entity.pdbx_description
1 polymer ?
#
loop_
_entity_poly.entity_id
_entity_poly.type
_entity_poly.pdbx_seq_one_letter_code
_entity_poly.pdbx_strand_id
1 'polypeptide(L)'
;RLTDKQACKTMVEILALAHERTCERELAERLASMLDAGELPDMAELRKHFAPDPATLPVVSVHLAPLSGYEALVAGHAGERA
;
A
#
# COMPACT_ATOMS: atom_id res chain seq x y z
N ARG A 1 9.20 -10.35 -25.80
CA ARG A 1 7.77 -10.76 -25.81
C ARG A 1 7.58 -11.88 -24.79
N LEU A 2 6.60 -11.76 -23.91
CA LEU A 2 6.24 -12.81 -22.94
C LEU A 2 5.33 -13.84 -23.62
N THR A 3 5.40 -15.08 -23.16
CA THR A 3 4.36 -16.09 -23.48
C THR A 3 3.08 -15.80 -22.69
N ASP A 4 1.91 -16.27 -23.14
CA ASP A 4 0.65 -16.14 -22.41
C ASP A 4 0.75 -16.63 -20.96
N LYS A 5 1.46 -17.73 -20.73
CA LYS A 5 1.70 -18.27 -19.39
C LYS A 5 2.49 -17.29 -18.53
N GLN A 6 3.52 -16.66 -19.08
CA GLN A 6 4.32 -15.68 -18.34
C GLN A 6 3.51 -14.40 -18.05
N ALA A 7 2.75 -13.89 -19.02
CA ALA A 7 1.90 -12.72 -18.83
C ALA A 7 0.84 -12.96 -17.76
N CYS A 8 0.14 -14.09 -17.80
CA CYS A 8 -0.84 -14.48 -16.80
C CYS A 8 -0.19 -14.62 -15.41
N LYS A 9 0.98 -15.28 -15.33
CA LYS A 9 1.73 -15.39 -14.08
C LYS A 9 2.08 -14.02 -13.50
N THR A 10 2.64 -13.11 -14.30
CA THR A 10 3.00 -11.76 -13.86
C THR A 10 1.78 -11.02 -13.34
N MET A 11 0.64 -11.08 -14.03
CA MET A 11 -0.60 -10.44 -13.58
C MET A 11 -1.05 -10.98 -12.21
N VAL A 12 -1.04 -12.29 -12.02
CA VAL A 12 -1.41 -12.90 -10.72
C VAL A 12 -0.43 -12.52 -9.61
N GLU A 13 0.87 -12.47 -9.90
CA GLU A 13 1.87 -12.03 -8.92
C GLU A 13 1.68 -10.56 -8.50
N ILE A 14 1.28 -9.69 -9.43
CA ILE A 14 0.92 -8.30 -9.13
C ILE A 14 -0.29 -8.23 -8.19
N LEU A 15 -1.35 -9.00 -8.47
CA LEU A 15 -2.55 -9.04 -7.63
C LEU A 15 -2.25 -9.57 -6.23
N ALA A 16 -1.41 -10.60 -6.11
CA ALA A 16 -0.97 -11.14 -4.83
C ALA A 16 -0.20 -10.08 -4.02
N LEU A 17 0.76 -9.39 -4.64
CA LEU A 17 1.53 -8.32 -4.00
C LEU A 17 0.63 -7.19 -3.48
N ALA A 18 -0.36 -6.78 -4.28
CA ALA A 18 -1.30 -5.74 -3.91
C ALA A 18 -2.07 -6.12 -2.63
N HIS A 19 -2.54 -7.37 -2.57
CA HIS A 19 -3.28 -7.90 -1.43
C HIS A 19 -2.41 -8.02 -0.17
N GLU A 20 -1.19 -8.57 -0.28
CA GLU A 20 -0.30 -8.80 0.87
C GLU A 20 0.17 -7.50 1.53
N ARG A 21 0.27 -6.42 0.75
CA ARG A 21 0.83 -5.13 1.19
C ARG A 21 -0.21 -4.02 1.27
N THR A 22 -1.47 -4.30 0.92
CA THR A 22 -2.57 -3.32 0.84
C THR A 22 -2.16 -2.04 0.12
N CYS A 23 -1.41 -2.19 -0.98
CA CYS A 23 -0.78 -1.09 -1.71
C CYS A 23 -1.45 -0.80 -3.07
N GLU A 24 -2.70 -1.21 -3.24
CA GLU A 24 -3.41 -1.25 -4.53
C GLU A 24 -3.38 0.09 -5.28
N ARG A 25 -3.60 1.21 -4.55
CA ARG A 25 -3.62 2.54 -5.16
C ARG A 25 -2.25 2.94 -5.71
N GLU A 26 -1.21 2.89 -4.88
CA GLU A 26 0.14 3.30 -5.26
C GLU A 26 0.72 2.36 -6.33
N LEU A 27 0.43 1.05 -6.22
CA LEU A 27 0.80 0.06 -7.22
C LEU A 27 0.12 0.35 -8.57
N ALA A 28 -1.16 0.71 -8.59
CA ALA A 28 -1.88 1.05 -9.81
C ALA A 28 -1.29 2.30 -10.49
N GLU A 29 -0.98 3.34 -9.72
CA GLU A 29 -0.33 4.57 -10.22
C GLU A 29 1.04 4.26 -10.85
N ARG A 30 1.86 3.44 -10.19
CA ARG A 30 3.17 3.02 -10.71
C ARG A 30 3.03 2.18 -11.98
N LEU A 31 2.09 1.23 -12.01
CA LEU A 31 1.81 0.39 -13.18
C LEU A 31 1.35 1.23 -14.37
N ALA A 32 0.45 2.19 -14.16
CA ALA A 32 -0.01 3.09 -15.22
C ALA A 32 1.18 3.86 -15.82
N SER A 33 2.03 4.45 -14.98
CA SER A 33 3.21 5.19 -15.45
C SER A 33 4.20 4.31 -16.25
N MET A 34 4.41 3.06 -15.85
CA MET A 34 5.27 2.14 -16.59
C MET A 34 4.66 1.79 -17.96
N LEU A 35 3.36 1.52 -17.99
CA LEU A 35 2.66 1.18 -19.23
C LEU A 35 2.61 2.37 -20.20
N ASP A 36 2.45 3.60 -19.71
CA ASP A 36 2.54 4.83 -20.50
C ASP A 36 3.93 5.02 -21.12
N ALA A 37 4.98 4.56 -20.43
CA ALA A 37 6.35 4.52 -20.94
C ALA A 37 6.63 3.34 -21.90
N GLY A 38 5.65 2.45 -22.11
CA GLY A 38 5.81 1.24 -22.92
C GLY A 38 6.64 0.14 -22.23
N GLU A 39 6.85 0.26 -20.93
CA GLU A 39 7.60 -0.70 -20.12
C GLU A 39 6.70 -1.81 -19.58
N LEU A 40 7.30 -2.97 -19.32
CA LEU A 40 6.60 -4.08 -18.66
C LEU A 40 6.99 -4.13 -17.18
N PRO A 41 6.05 -4.46 -16.29
CA PRO A 41 6.34 -4.55 -14.87
C PRO A 41 7.33 -5.67 -14.55
N ASP A 42 8.37 -5.33 -13.80
CA ASP A 42 9.31 -6.29 -13.21
C ASP A 42 8.91 -6.60 -11.75
N MET A 43 8.58 -7.86 -11.48
CA MET A 43 8.16 -8.29 -10.15
C MET A 43 9.27 -8.17 -9.09
N ALA A 44 10.54 -8.26 -9.46
CA ALA A 44 11.64 -8.09 -8.51
C ALA A 44 11.70 -6.64 -8.02
N GLU A 45 11.56 -5.68 -8.92
CA GLU A 45 11.54 -4.25 -8.58
C GLU A 45 10.28 -3.85 -7.82
N LEU A 46 9.12 -4.36 -8.24
CA LEU A 46 7.87 -4.14 -7.51
C LEU A 46 7.93 -4.68 -6.07
N ARG A 47 8.49 -5.88 -5.86
CA ARG A 47 8.66 -6.44 -4.51
C ARG A 47 9.62 -5.62 -3.65
N LYS A 48 10.75 -5.15 -4.21
CA LYS A 48 11.67 -4.29 -3.46
C LYS A 48 11.00 -2.98 -3.01
N HIS A 49 10.14 -2.41 -3.85
CA HIS A 49 9.43 -1.17 -3.53
C HIS A 49 8.28 -1.36 -2.53
N PHE A 50 7.42 -2.35 -2.75
CA PHE A 50 6.17 -2.51 -1.99
C PHE A 50 6.26 -3.50 -0.81
N ALA A 51 7.25 -4.38 -0.83
CA ALA A 51 7.52 -5.35 0.22
C ALA A 51 8.99 -5.27 0.69
N PRO A 52 9.44 -4.12 1.22
CA PRO A 52 10.77 -4.01 1.81
C PRO A 52 10.92 -5.00 2.96
N ASP A 53 12.14 -5.47 3.18
CA ASP A 53 12.46 -6.43 4.23
C ASP A 53 12.01 -5.88 5.59
N PRO A 54 11.14 -6.58 6.34
CA PRO A 54 10.69 -6.13 7.65
C PRO A 54 11.85 -5.90 8.63
N ALA A 55 12.99 -6.57 8.47
CA ALA A 55 14.18 -6.33 9.29
C ALA A 55 14.83 -4.96 9.03
N THR A 56 14.53 -4.33 7.89
CA THR A 56 15.03 -2.99 7.53
C THR A 56 14.09 -1.86 7.96
N LEU A 57 12.87 -2.20 8.39
CA LEU A 57 11.87 -1.21 8.79
C LEU A 57 12.15 -0.71 10.22
N PRO A 58 12.00 0.60 10.48
CA PRO A 58 12.14 1.13 11.83
C PRO A 58 11.02 0.61 12.73
N VAL A 59 11.35 0.34 13.99
CA VAL A 59 10.35 0.01 15.01
C VAL A 59 9.53 1.25 15.31
N VAL A 60 8.25 1.24 14.92
CA VAL A 60 7.29 2.30 15.24
C VAL A 60 6.44 1.85 16.42
N SER A 61 6.68 2.45 17.60
CA SER A 61 5.83 2.23 18.77
C SER A 61 4.71 3.26 18.80
N VAL A 62 3.47 2.80 18.61
CA VAL A 62 2.27 3.64 18.76
C VAL A 62 1.81 3.53 20.21
N HIS A 63 1.95 4.62 20.96
CA HIS A 63 1.34 4.73 22.29
C HIS A 63 -0.13 5.10 22.14
N LEU A 64 -1.01 4.18 22.52
CA LEU A 64 -2.44 4.44 22.57
C LEU A 64 -2.72 5.57 23.57
N ALA A 65 -3.37 6.64 23.09
CA ALA A 65 -3.85 7.71 23.94
C ALA A 65 -4.93 7.17 24.90
N PRO A 66 -5.04 7.72 26.13
CA PRO A 66 -6.11 7.36 27.05
C PRO A 66 -7.48 7.72 26.46
N LEU A 67 -8.50 6.92 26.80
CA LEU A 67 -9.86 7.09 26.27
C LEU A 67 -10.44 8.48 26.57
N SER A 68 -10.06 9.09 27.69
CA SER A 68 -10.45 10.44 28.07
C SER A 68 -10.05 11.51 27.05
N GLY A 69 -8.96 11.30 26.30
CA GLY A 69 -8.57 12.17 25.20
C GLY A 69 -9.57 12.13 24.04
N TYR A 70 -10.11 10.95 23.73
CA TYR A 70 -11.16 10.81 22.70
C TYR A 70 -12.48 11.43 23.17
N GLU A 71 -12.86 11.24 24.43
CA GLU A 71 -14.07 11.84 25.02
C GLU A 71 -14.04 13.37 24.92
N ALA A 72 -12.89 14.00 25.16
CA ALA A 72 -12.72 15.45 25.01
C ALA A 72 -12.91 15.93 23.56
N LEU A 73 -12.42 15.18 22.56
CA LEU A 73 -12.60 15.52 21.14
C LEU A 73 -14.07 15.39 20.69
N VAL A 74 -14.78 14.38 21.19
CA VAL A 74 -16.21 14.20 20.93
C VAL A 74 -17.03 15.28 21.62
N ALA A 75 -16.71 15.62 22.87
CA ALA A 75 -17.37 16.68 23.63
C ALA A 75 -17.16 18.07 22.99
N GLY A 76 -15.98 18.33 22.43
CA GLY A 76 -15.69 19.57 21.69
C GLY A 76 -16.60 19.77 20.46
N HIS A 77 -16.87 18.70 19.70
CA HIS A 77 -17.78 18.75 18.55
C HIS A 77 -19.27 18.84 18.93
N ALA A 78 -19.63 18.51 20.19
CA ALA A 78 -20.98 18.70 20.70
C ALA A 78 -21.27 20.17 21.07
N GLY A 79 -20.24 21.01 21.19
CA GLY A 79 -20.35 22.44 21.52
C GLY A 79 -20.67 23.37 20.35
N GLU A 80 -20.56 22.91 19.09
CA GLU A 80 -20.81 23.70 17.87
C GLU A 80 -22.25 23.56 17.32
N ARG A 81 -23.16 22.93 18.08
CA ARG A 81 -24.59 22.88 17.78
C ARG A 81 -25.43 23.64 18.81
N ALA A 82 -25.04 24.88 19.13
CA ALA A 82 -25.84 25.82 19.91
C ALA A 82 -26.01 27.15 19.16
#